data_AF-A0A2U9IW73-F1
#
_entry.id   AF-A0A2U9IW73-F1
#
_cell.length_a   1.000
_cell.length_b   1.000
_cell.length_c   1.000
_cell.angle_alpha   90.00
_cell.angle_beta   90.00
_cell.angle_gamma   90.00
#
_symmetry.space_group_name_H-M   'P 1'
#
loop_
_entity.id
_entity.type
_entity.pdbx_description
1 polymer ?
#
loop_
_entity_poly.entity_id
_entity_poly.type
_entity_poly.pdbx_seq_one_letter_code
_entity_poly.pdbx_strand_id
1 'polypeptide(L)'
;MDFQDLEKLTRGMGAYERRFSEIYYYLYRASENSLTKDELDEYYKILKKRSHSMDHLVKLAEVYLIMGDKDTSATILERGKRDVEDHVLVSNSLILLECLGGKRPTYNRLAMTNVIAECSHLLDDYDPMQDFMRLLRDNPSYNSEPNISKFLQNIAMRTDTEPGRPELVEDALILNERVKTDKEEKIQNNYTLAVALRSLGKNKESEKFIESLREGLKKSNHEFDLSALSLVSYYSIFKEIDEVDKLIDTIEIVKRGDKQGDLMLRAISASTAYAYTKNQRYLDIALEAFHKSKGTEKTEIGIWFMNFLDRPDILFVVLDEILKEGAFLFYTDKIAMALGKAYASVKDRRILQLMDGALFYRNVLDFILNLTGESLSKRFKMNFYFF
;
A
#
# COMPACT_ATOMS: atom_id res chain seq x y z
N MET A 1 13.87 -15.83 1.02
CA MET A 1 13.49 -16.43 2.30
C MET A 1 13.03 -17.83 1.97
N ASP A 2 13.63 -18.85 2.57
CA ASP A 2 13.15 -20.23 2.46
C ASP A 2 12.22 -20.57 3.63
N PHE A 3 11.70 -21.81 3.67
CA PHE A 3 10.76 -22.21 4.71
C PHE A 3 11.45 -22.36 6.07
N GLN A 4 12.75 -22.67 6.11
CA GLN A 4 13.50 -22.78 7.36
C GLN A 4 13.68 -21.40 8.01
N ASP A 5 13.94 -20.37 7.21
CA ASP A 5 13.95 -18.98 7.65
C ASP A 5 12.60 -18.61 8.29
N LEU A 6 11.48 -18.92 7.62
CA LEU A 6 10.13 -18.67 8.15
C LEU A 6 9.89 -19.42 9.47
N GLU A 7 10.22 -20.71 9.51
CA GLU A 7 10.04 -21.51 10.72
C GLU A 7 10.83 -20.93 11.88
N LYS A 8 12.01 -20.38 11.63
CA LYS A 8 12.85 -19.71 12.63
C LYS A 8 12.19 -18.43 13.15
N LEU A 9 11.73 -17.57 12.24
CA LEU A 9 11.09 -16.29 12.58
C LEU A 9 9.78 -16.51 13.37
N THR A 10 9.04 -17.56 13.08
CA THR A 10 7.70 -17.81 13.65
C THR A 10 7.70 -18.70 14.91
N ARG A 11 8.87 -19.08 15.45
CA ARG A 11 8.99 -20.14 16.48
C ARG A 11 8.15 -19.97 17.72
N GLY A 12 7.92 -18.75 18.18
CA GLY A 12 7.10 -18.55 19.37
C GLY A 12 5.84 -17.72 19.15
N MET A 13 5.45 -17.54 17.89
CA MET A 13 4.12 -17.03 17.58
C MET A 13 3.04 -18.03 18.01
N GLY A 14 1.84 -17.53 18.29
CA GLY A 14 0.69 -18.38 18.55
C GLY A 14 0.39 -19.28 17.34
N ALA A 15 -0.20 -20.45 17.57
CA ALA A 15 -0.51 -21.39 16.49
C ALA A 15 -1.39 -20.78 15.39
N TYR A 16 -2.26 -19.83 15.75
CA TYR A 16 -3.13 -19.12 14.82
C TYR A 16 -2.33 -18.16 13.90
N GLU A 17 -1.56 -17.26 14.49
CA GLU A 17 -0.77 -16.25 13.76
C GLU A 17 0.31 -16.91 12.91
N ARG A 18 0.97 -17.95 13.44
CA ARG A 18 1.96 -18.74 12.69
C ARG A 18 1.39 -19.32 11.40
N ARG A 19 0.12 -19.78 11.40
CA ARG A 19 -0.50 -20.32 10.18
C ARG A 19 -0.77 -19.22 9.16
N PHE A 20 -1.14 -18.03 9.59
CA PHE A 20 -1.20 -16.88 8.68
C PHE A 20 0.18 -16.57 8.11
N SER A 21 1.22 -16.47 8.93
CA SER A 21 2.59 -16.25 8.46
C SER A 21 3.03 -17.29 7.41
N GLU A 22 2.69 -18.57 7.62
CA GLU A 22 2.93 -19.63 6.64
C GLU A 22 2.14 -19.45 5.34
N ILE A 23 0.85 -19.11 5.42
CA ILE A 23 0.03 -18.85 4.22
C ILE A 23 0.55 -17.62 3.46
N TYR A 24 0.89 -16.52 4.15
CA TYR A 24 1.47 -15.34 3.52
C TYR A 24 2.85 -15.62 2.92
N TYR A 25 3.66 -16.48 3.53
CA TYR A 25 4.89 -16.96 2.90
C TYR A 25 4.62 -17.70 1.58
N TYR A 26 3.62 -18.59 1.56
CA TYR A 26 3.24 -19.26 0.32
C TYR A 26 2.70 -18.29 -0.73
N LEU A 27 1.93 -17.29 -0.30
CA LEU A 27 1.45 -16.20 -1.15
C LEU A 27 2.61 -15.40 -1.76
N TYR A 28 3.62 -15.07 -0.95
CA TYR A 28 4.87 -14.45 -1.40
C TYR A 28 5.64 -15.35 -2.38
N ARG A 29 5.74 -16.66 -2.12
CA ARG A 29 6.40 -17.57 -3.08
C ARG A 29 5.62 -17.71 -4.38
N ALA A 30 4.29 -17.70 -4.31
CA ALA A 30 3.42 -17.69 -5.48
C ALA A 30 3.64 -16.41 -6.28
N SER A 31 3.68 -15.23 -5.66
CA SER A 31 3.94 -13.96 -6.36
C SER A 31 5.32 -13.91 -7.04
N GLU A 32 6.31 -14.60 -6.50
CA GLU A 32 7.64 -14.75 -7.13
C GLU A 32 7.73 -15.91 -8.14
N ASN A 33 6.61 -16.58 -8.47
CA ASN A 33 6.55 -17.78 -9.33
C ASN A 33 7.50 -18.92 -8.88
N SER A 34 7.73 -19.02 -7.57
CA SER A 34 8.65 -19.98 -6.98
C SER A 34 7.96 -21.11 -6.22
N LEU A 35 6.63 -21.05 -6.05
CA LEU A 35 5.84 -22.08 -5.38
C LEU A 35 5.34 -23.13 -6.37
N THR A 36 5.50 -24.41 -6.04
CA THR A 36 4.90 -25.52 -6.80
C THR A 36 3.56 -25.95 -6.20
N LYS A 37 2.68 -26.51 -7.04
CA LYS A 37 1.37 -27.00 -6.58
C LYS A 37 1.50 -28.14 -5.58
N ASP A 38 2.46 -29.05 -5.78
CA ASP A 38 2.67 -30.19 -4.88
C ASP A 38 3.04 -29.74 -3.46
N GLU A 39 3.92 -28.73 -3.33
CA GLU A 39 4.26 -28.12 -2.04
C GLU A 39 3.01 -27.54 -1.34
N LEU A 40 2.17 -26.82 -2.09
CA LEU A 40 0.96 -26.21 -1.53
C LEU A 40 -0.10 -27.26 -1.16
N ASP A 41 -0.26 -28.30 -1.97
CA ASP A 41 -1.17 -29.42 -1.72
C ASP A 41 -0.77 -30.23 -0.48
N GLU A 42 0.53 -30.38 -0.22
CA GLU A 42 1.02 -30.96 1.03
C GLU A 42 0.64 -30.11 2.24
N TYR A 43 0.87 -28.80 2.15
CA TYR A 43 0.48 -27.86 3.20
C TYR A 43 -1.05 -27.83 3.44
N TYR A 44 -1.85 -27.89 2.37
CA TYR A 44 -3.30 -27.97 2.46
C TYR A 44 -3.78 -29.22 3.21
N LYS A 45 -3.13 -30.37 3.02
CA LYS A 45 -3.43 -31.60 3.77
C LYS A 45 -3.15 -31.43 5.27
N ILE A 46 -2.11 -30.68 5.64
CA ILE A 46 -1.80 -30.35 7.04
C ILE A 46 -2.91 -29.47 7.63
N LEU A 47 -3.32 -28.42 6.90
CA LEU A 47 -4.40 -27.51 7.30
C LEU A 47 -5.78 -28.19 7.38
N LYS A 48 -6.03 -29.26 6.63
CA LYS A 48 -7.29 -30.01 6.74
C LYS A 48 -7.38 -30.93 7.96
N LYS A 49 -6.25 -31.52 8.37
CA LYS A 49 -6.22 -32.54 9.44
C LYS A 49 -6.41 -31.94 10.83
N ARG A 50 -6.08 -30.67 10.98
CA ARG A 50 -6.20 -29.91 12.22
C ARG A 50 -7.43 -29.02 12.04
N SER A 51 -8.30 -28.92 13.03
CA SER A 51 -9.54 -28.12 12.96
C SER A 51 -9.23 -26.62 12.87
N HIS A 52 -8.76 -26.16 11.71
CA HIS A 52 -8.32 -24.79 11.46
C HIS A 52 -9.49 -23.84 11.21
N SER A 53 -9.26 -22.54 11.41
CA SER A 53 -10.27 -21.54 11.10
C SER A 53 -10.51 -21.47 9.60
N MET A 54 -11.74 -21.15 9.21
CA MET A 54 -12.10 -20.99 7.81
C MET A 54 -11.30 -19.84 7.15
N ASP A 55 -10.88 -18.84 7.93
CA ASP A 55 -10.02 -17.75 7.47
C ASP A 55 -8.70 -18.26 6.87
N HIS A 56 -8.07 -19.27 7.50
CA HIS A 56 -6.84 -19.89 6.96
C HIS A 56 -7.09 -20.59 5.63
N LEU A 57 -8.22 -21.29 5.50
CA LEU A 57 -8.57 -22.01 4.27
C LEU A 57 -8.87 -21.04 3.13
N VAL A 58 -9.61 -19.98 3.42
CA VAL A 58 -9.92 -18.93 2.44
C VAL A 58 -8.66 -18.23 1.97
N LYS A 59 -7.76 -17.87 2.89
CA LYS A 59 -6.51 -17.23 2.53
C LYS A 59 -5.60 -18.17 1.72
N LEU A 60 -5.65 -19.48 2.00
CA LEU A 60 -4.97 -20.48 1.17
C LEU A 60 -5.56 -20.56 -0.25
N ALA A 61 -6.88 -20.42 -0.40
CA ALA A 61 -7.53 -20.41 -1.71
C ALA A 61 -7.05 -19.25 -2.60
N GLU A 62 -6.65 -18.12 -2.01
CA GLU A 62 -6.01 -17.00 -2.71
C GLU A 62 -4.65 -17.40 -3.29
N VAL A 63 -3.85 -18.17 -2.55
CA VAL A 63 -2.57 -18.69 -3.04
C VAL A 63 -2.78 -19.57 -4.28
N TYR A 64 -3.73 -20.51 -4.21
CA TYR A 64 -4.07 -21.37 -5.37
C TYR A 64 -4.51 -20.54 -6.57
N LEU A 65 -5.32 -19.50 -6.37
CA LEU A 65 -5.78 -18.67 -7.46
C LEU A 65 -4.65 -17.88 -8.12
N ILE A 66 -3.75 -17.31 -7.33
CA ILE A 66 -2.56 -16.59 -7.85
C ILE A 66 -1.62 -17.54 -8.60
N MET A 67 -1.59 -18.82 -8.23
CA MET A 67 -0.89 -19.87 -8.99
C MET A 67 -1.64 -20.33 -10.25
N GLY A 68 -2.87 -19.87 -10.48
CA GLY A 68 -3.71 -20.23 -11.62
C GLY A 68 -4.60 -21.46 -11.40
N ASP A 69 -4.59 -22.08 -10.23
CA ASP A 69 -5.43 -23.24 -9.90
C ASP A 69 -6.83 -22.79 -9.43
N LYS A 70 -7.64 -22.41 -10.41
CA LYS A 70 -9.01 -21.92 -10.19
C LYS A 70 -9.92 -23.00 -9.58
N ASP A 71 -9.74 -24.26 -9.93
CA ASP A 71 -10.62 -25.36 -9.51
C ASP A 71 -10.45 -25.70 -8.03
N THR A 72 -9.20 -25.78 -7.56
CA THR A 72 -8.92 -26.06 -6.15
C THR A 72 -9.33 -24.87 -5.29
N SER A 73 -9.05 -23.66 -5.75
CA SER A 73 -9.51 -22.43 -5.10
C SER A 73 -11.03 -22.42 -4.95
N ALA A 74 -11.79 -22.62 -6.04
CA ALA A 74 -13.24 -22.68 -6.02
C ALA A 74 -13.77 -23.77 -5.07
N THR A 75 -13.17 -24.96 -5.06
CA THR A 75 -13.55 -26.06 -4.17
C THR A 75 -13.41 -25.69 -2.69
N ILE A 76 -12.35 -24.96 -2.33
CA ILE A 76 -12.14 -24.49 -0.95
C ILE A 76 -13.23 -23.46 -0.59
N LEU A 77 -13.47 -22.50 -1.47
CA LEU A 77 -14.41 -21.41 -1.25
C LEU A 77 -15.87 -21.89 -1.17
N GLU A 78 -16.28 -22.83 -2.02
CA GLU A 78 -17.63 -23.41 -1.98
C GLU A 78 -17.93 -24.13 -0.67
N ARG A 79 -16.94 -24.83 -0.11
CA ARG A 79 -17.06 -25.47 1.19
C ARG A 79 -17.16 -24.46 2.32
N GLY A 80 -16.47 -23.34 2.21
CA GLY A 80 -16.50 -22.25 3.18
C GLY A 80 -17.76 -21.40 3.09
N LYS A 81 -18.44 -21.31 1.95
CA LYS A 81 -19.50 -20.32 1.69
C LYS A 81 -20.56 -20.21 2.80
N ARG A 82 -21.03 -21.33 3.36
CA ARG A 82 -22.09 -21.33 4.39
C ARG A 82 -21.64 -20.87 5.78
N ASP A 83 -20.36 -21.06 6.12
CA ASP A 83 -19.86 -20.74 7.46
C ASP A 83 -19.32 -19.30 7.55
N VAL A 84 -19.45 -18.51 6.47
CA VAL A 84 -18.52 -17.40 6.21
C VAL A 84 -19.14 -16.13 5.62
N GLU A 85 -20.38 -16.19 5.16
CA GLU A 85 -21.09 -14.99 4.66
C GLU A 85 -21.21 -13.86 5.71
N ASP A 86 -21.00 -14.16 6.99
CA ASP A 86 -21.00 -13.20 8.11
C ASP A 86 -19.60 -12.65 8.49
N HIS A 87 -18.52 -13.16 7.88
CA HIS A 87 -17.16 -12.70 8.15
C HIS A 87 -16.66 -11.73 7.08
N VAL A 88 -16.34 -10.50 7.50
CA VAL A 88 -15.88 -9.41 6.61
C VAL A 88 -14.66 -9.82 5.80
N LEU A 89 -13.61 -10.34 6.44
CA LEU A 89 -12.35 -10.70 5.77
C LEU A 89 -12.56 -11.73 4.67
N VAL A 90 -13.35 -12.76 4.93
CA VAL A 90 -13.57 -13.78 3.93
C VAL A 90 -14.55 -13.31 2.86
N SER A 91 -15.62 -12.59 3.21
CA SER A 91 -16.55 -12.04 2.21
C SER A 91 -15.80 -11.19 1.18
N ASN A 92 -14.85 -10.37 1.65
CA ASN A 92 -14.01 -9.56 0.77
C ASN A 92 -12.97 -10.37 -0.02
N SER A 93 -12.40 -11.41 0.60
CA SER A 93 -11.53 -12.34 -0.12
C SER A 93 -12.30 -13.06 -1.23
N LEU A 94 -13.50 -13.57 -0.95
CA LEU A 94 -14.36 -14.22 -1.94
C LEU A 94 -14.66 -13.31 -3.13
N ILE A 95 -15.02 -12.05 -2.87
CA ILE A 95 -15.27 -11.04 -3.91
C ILE A 95 -14.03 -10.86 -4.81
N LEU A 96 -12.85 -10.64 -4.23
CA LEU A 96 -11.60 -10.52 -4.99
C LEU A 96 -11.29 -11.78 -5.81
N LEU A 97 -11.53 -12.97 -5.24
CA LEU A 97 -11.28 -14.25 -5.91
C LEU A 97 -12.24 -14.49 -7.08
N GLU A 98 -13.50 -14.04 -6.98
CA GLU A 98 -14.43 -14.05 -8.12
C GLU A 98 -13.89 -13.17 -9.25
N CYS A 99 -13.43 -11.96 -8.94
CA CYS A 99 -12.88 -11.02 -9.90
C CYS A 99 -11.60 -11.55 -10.57
N LEU A 100 -10.63 -12.05 -9.80
CA LEU A 100 -9.44 -12.73 -10.31
C LEU A 100 -9.79 -13.97 -11.15
N GLY A 101 -10.91 -14.63 -10.84
CA GLY A 101 -11.46 -15.74 -11.61
C GLY A 101 -12.02 -15.34 -12.97
N GLY A 102 -12.26 -14.05 -13.22
CA GLY A 102 -12.95 -13.51 -14.39
C GLY A 102 -14.47 -13.47 -14.24
N LYS A 103 -14.99 -13.57 -13.01
CA LYS A 103 -16.43 -13.53 -12.71
C LYS A 103 -16.77 -12.18 -12.08
N ARG A 104 -17.96 -11.65 -12.41
CA ARG A 104 -18.48 -10.46 -11.73
C ARG A 104 -18.61 -10.72 -10.23
N PRO A 105 -18.20 -9.76 -9.39
CA PRO A 105 -18.27 -9.94 -7.94
C PRO A 105 -19.71 -10.08 -7.49
N THR A 106 -19.97 -11.05 -6.62
CA THR A 106 -21.21 -11.16 -5.87
C THR A 106 -21.12 -10.15 -4.73
N TYR A 107 -21.70 -8.96 -4.90
CA TYR A 107 -21.70 -8.02 -3.78
C TYR A 107 -22.43 -8.60 -2.56
N ASN A 108 -21.79 -8.42 -1.41
CA ASN A 108 -22.31 -8.63 -0.07
C ASN A 108 -22.35 -7.25 0.64
N ARG A 109 -23.28 -7.05 1.58
CA ARG A 109 -23.34 -5.86 2.46
C ARG A 109 -22.05 -5.63 3.26
N LEU A 110 -21.22 -6.67 3.45
CA LEU A 110 -19.91 -6.60 4.08
C LEU A 110 -18.76 -6.23 3.12
N ALA A 111 -19.05 -5.95 1.85
CA ALA A 111 -18.04 -5.55 0.87
C ALA A 111 -17.34 -4.25 1.28
N MET A 112 -16.01 -4.23 1.21
CA MET A 112 -15.19 -3.06 1.47
C MET A 112 -14.99 -2.26 0.19
N THR A 113 -14.87 -0.94 0.33
CA THR A 113 -14.75 -0.01 -0.79
C THR A 113 -13.51 -0.26 -1.65
N ASN A 114 -12.37 -0.60 -1.02
CA ASN A 114 -11.16 -0.98 -1.74
C ASN A 114 -11.40 -2.24 -2.56
N VAL A 115 -12.04 -3.28 -2.02
CA VAL A 115 -12.30 -4.53 -2.74
C VAL A 115 -13.19 -4.32 -3.98
N ILE A 116 -14.22 -3.48 -3.85
CA ILE A 116 -15.06 -3.07 -5.00
C ILE A 116 -14.20 -2.36 -6.06
N ALA A 117 -13.35 -1.41 -5.66
CA ALA A 117 -12.47 -0.71 -6.60
C ALA A 117 -11.46 -1.66 -7.26
N GLU A 118 -10.80 -2.52 -6.48
CA GLU A 118 -9.83 -3.53 -6.92
C GLU A 118 -10.41 -4.46 -8.00
N CYS A 119 -11.66 -4.90 -7.83
CA CYS A 119 -12.35 -5.72 -8.83
C CYS A 119 -12.46 -5.06 -10.21
N SER A 120 -12.53 -3.73 -10.29
CA SER A 120 -12.54 -3.03 -11.57
C SER A 120 -11.24 -3.21 -12.34
N HIS A 121 -10.09 -3.32 -11.65
CA HIS A 121 -8.78 -3.60 -12.25
C HIS A 121 -8.64 -5.02 -12.80
N LEU A 122 -9.55 -5.91 -12.43
CA LEU A 122 -9.50 -7.33 -12.80
C LEU A 122 -10.53 -7.70 -13.87
N LEU A 123 -11.54 -6.86 -14.11
CA LEU A 123 -12.68 -7.16 -14.97
C LEU A 123 -13.03 -5.97 -15.88
N ASP A 124 -12.89 -6.16 -17.19
CA ASP A 124 -13.11 -5.10 -18.19
C ASP A 124 -14.57 -4.56 -18.21
N ASP A 125 -15.57 -5.43 -17.99
CA ASP A 125 -17.00 -5.09 -18.05
C ASP A 125 -17.64 -4.90 -16.66
N TYR A 126 -16.85 -4.59 -15.63
CA TYR A 126 -17.34 -4.35 -14.28
C TYR A 126 -17.49 -2.85 -14.00
N ASP A 127 -18.69 -2.46 -13.54
CA ASP A 127 -19.00 -1.10 -13.08
C ASP A 127 -18.90 -1.05 -11.54
N PRO A 128 -17.76 -0.57 -10.99
CA PRO A 128 -17.59 -0.48 -9.55
C PRO A 128 -18.45 0.62 -8.91
N MET A 129 -18.88 1.64 -9.69
CA MET A 129 -19.72 2.73 -9.18
C MET A 129 -21.10 2.19 -8.78
N GLN A 130 -21.68 1.27 -9.56
CA GLN A 130 -22.97 0.68 -9.24
C GLN A 130 -22.97 -0.01 -7.86
N ASP A 131 -21.96 -0.83 -7.58
CA ASP A 131 -21.85 -1.56 -6.32
C ASP A 131 -21.43 -0.65 -5.16
N PHE A 132 -20.60 0.36 -5.40
CA PHE A 132 -20.29 1.37 -4.39
C PHE A 132 -21.53 2.17 -3.98
N MET A 133 -22.34 2.61 -4.94
CA MET A 133 -23.59 3.33 -4.64
C MET A 133 -24.59 2.43 -3.91
N ARG A 134 -24.60 1.12 -4.19
CA ARG A 134 -25.34 0.13 -3.39
C ARG A 134 -24.80 0.03 -1.97
N LEU A 135 -23.48 0.01 -1.78
CA LEU A 135 -22.82 0.02 -0.47
C LEU A 135 -23.25 1.21 0.38
N LEU A 136 -23.20 2.42 -0.19
CA LEU A 136 -23.56 3.64 0.54
C LEU A 136 -25.04 3.67 0.93
N ARG A 137 -25.92 3.09 0.11
CA ARG A 137 -27.35 2.99 0.39
C ARG A 137 -27.63 1.98 1.50
N ASP A 138 -27.01 0.81 1.42
CA ASP A 138 -27.24 -0.27 2.37
C ASP A 138 -26.55 0.00 3.72
N ASN A 139 -25.45 0.78 3.71
CA ASN A 139 -24.68 1.17 4.89
C ASN A 139 -24.52 2.71 4.97
N PRO A 140 -25.52 3.44 5.49
CA PRO A 140 -25.49 4.91 5.50
C PRO A 140 -24.30 5.53 6.24
N SER A 141 -23.72 4.85 7.23
CA SER A 141 -22.50 5.30 7.92
C SER A 141 -21.28 5.38 7.02
N TYR A 142 -21.29 4.67 5.87
CA TYR A 142 -20.21 4.70 4.90
C TYR A 142 -20.33 5.89 3.95
N ASN A 143 -21.48 6.59 3.94
CA ASN A 143 -21.71 7.76 3.10
C ASN A 143 -21.11 9.03 3.72
N SER A 144 -19.78 9.04 3.86
CA SER A 144 -18.98 10.14 4.37
C SER A 144 -17.98 10.62 3.32
N GLU A 145 -17.55 11.89 3.41
CA GLU A 145 -16.56 12.45 2.47
C GLU A 145 -15.25 11.65 2.44
N PRO A 146 -14.68 11.17 3.57
CA PRO A 146 -13.48 10.33 3.55
C PRO A 146 -13.65 9.01 2.80
N ASN A 147 -14.79 8.32 2.97
CA ASN A 147 -15.03 7.05 2.27
C ASN A 147 -15.25 7.24 0.77
N ILE A 148 -15.95 8.32 0.39
CA ILE A 148 -16.14 8.71 -1.01
C ILE A 148 -14.80 9.06 -1.66
N SER A 149 -14.00 9.87 -0.96
CA SER A 149 -12.66 10.25 -1.37
C SER A 149 -11.75 9.03 -1.56
N LYS A 150 -11.71 8.12 -0.58
CA LYS A 150 -10.93 6.88 -0.68
C LYS A 150 -11.35 6.01 -1.87
N PHE A 151 -12.65 5.87 -2.12
CA PHE A 151 -13.14 5.10 -3.27
C PHE A 151 -12.77 5.76 -4.60
N LEU A 152 -12.95 7.08 -4.72
CA LEU A 152 -12.51 7.91 -5.85
C LEU A 152 -11.03 7.67 -6.15
N GLN A 153 -10.18 7.77 -5.12
CA GLN A 153 -8.73 7.63 -5.28
C GLN A 153 -8.35 6.26 -5.86
N ASN A 154 -9.00 5.19 -5.38
CA ASN A 154 -8.74 3.84 -5.86
C ASN A 154 -9.16 3.65 -7.33
N ILE A 155 -10.33 4.16 -7.75
CA ILE A 155 -10.79 3.98 -9.14
C ILE A 155 -10.06 4.88 -10.14
N ALA A 156 -9.55 6.03 -9.71
CA ALA A 156 -8.88 7.00 -10.59
C ALA A 156 -7.42 6.63 -10.89
N MET A 157 -6.68 6.11 -9.90
CA MET A 157 -5.25 5.79 -10.02
C MET A 157 -5.04 4.40 -10.63
N ARG A 158 -5.36 4.26 -11.92
CA ARG A 158 -5.14 3.04 -12.71
C ARG A 158 -3.85 3.08 -13.51
N THR A 159 -3.26 1.92 -13.80
CA THR A 159 -2.11 1.85 -14.72
C THR A 159 -2.55 2.24 -16.13
N ASP A 160 -1.63 2.80 -16.94
CA ASP A 160 -1.95 3.35 -18.26
C ASP A 160 -2.49 2.32 -19.26
N THR A 161 -2.39 1.03 -18.96
CA THR A 161 -2.73 -0.09 -19.83
C THR A 161 -4.10 -0.72 -19.54
N GLU A 162 -4.86 -0.22 -18.56
CA GLU A 162 -6.12 -0.83 -18.12
C GLU A 162 -7.35 -0.33 -18.92
N PRO A 163 -8.21 -1.24 -19.42
CA PRO A 163 -9.44 -0.90 -20.14
C PRO A 163 -10.49 -0.24 -19.23
N GLY A 164 -11.30 0.69 -19.76
CA GLY A 164 -12.33 1.42 -19.00
C GLY A 164 -11.81 2.57 -18.13
N ARG A 165 -10.51 2.91 -18.23
CA ARG A 165 -9.89 3.98 -17.43
C ARG A 165 -10.51 5.37 -17.66
N PRO A 166 -10.83 5.81 -18.89
CA PRO A 166 -11.47 7.12 -19.08
C PRO A 166 -12.79 7.25 -18.33
N GLU A 167 -13.65 6.23 -18.38
CA GLU A 167 -14.96 6.20 -17.74
C GLU A 167 -14.83 6.28 -16.21
N LEU A 168 -13.91 5.52 -15.62
CA LEU A 168 -13.68 5.55 -14.18
C LEU A 168 -13.10 6.88 -13.68
N VAL A 169 -12.32 7.58 -14.52
CA VAL A 169 -11.85 8.94 -14.19
C VAL A 169 -13.01 9.95 -14.23
N GLU A 170 -13.98 9.79 -15.14
CA GLU A 170 -15.21 10.60 -15.12
C GLU A 170 -16.05 10.31 -13.86
N ASP A 171 -16.19 9.04 -13.50
CA ASP A 171 -16.85 8.63 -12.25
C ASP A 171 -16.17 9.23 -11.01
N ALA A 172 -14.83 9.23 -10.99
CA ALA A 172 -14.04 9.86 -9.95
C ALA A 172 -14.27 11.39 -9.89
N LEU A 173 -14.40 12.06 -11.04
CA LEU A 173 -14.75 13.49 -11.08
C LEU A 173 -16.13 13.75 -10.47
N ILE A 174 -17.12 12.91 -10.78
CA ILE A 174 -18.48 13.00 -10.19
C ILE A 174 -18.43 12.83 -8.67
N LEU A 175 -17.65 11.85 -8.18
CA LEU A 175 -17.47 11.64 -6.74
C LEU A 175 -16.79 12.83 -6.06
N ASN A 176 -15.85 13.49 -6.73
CA ASN A 176 -15.16 14.65 -6.17
C ASN A 176 -16.14 15.81 -5.88
N GLU A 177 -17.21 15.95 -6.64
CA GLU A 177 -18.25 16.98 -6.41
C GLU A 177 -19.01 16.77 -5.08
N ARG A 178 -18.97 15.54 -4.55
CA ARG A 178 -19.58 15.19 -3.26
C ARG A 178 -18.67 15.47 -2.07
N VAL A 179 -17.37 15.71 -2.29
CA VAL A 179 -16.40 16.11 -1.26
C VAL A 179 -16.32 17.63 -1.24
N LYS A 180 -16.98 18.28 -0.27
CA LYS A 180 -17.17 19.73 -0.21
C LYS A 180 -16.48 20.39 0.97
N THR A 181 -16.39 19.71 2.11
CA THR A 181 -16.01 20.34 3.38
C THR A 181 -14.67 19.86 3.92
N ASP A 182 -14.31 18.62 3.63
CA ASP A 182 -13.05 18.02 4.03
C ASP A 182 -11.92 18.47 3.10
N LYS A 183 -11.06 19.35 3.63
CA LYS A 183 -9.96 19.95 2.87
C LYS A 183 -8.82 18.97 2.61
N GLU A 184 -8.55 18.06 3.54
CA GLU A 184 -7.45 17.10 3.40
C GLU A 184 -7.79 16.12 2.28
N GLU A 185 -9.01 15.59 2.32
CA GLU A 185 -9.54 14.74 1.26
C GLU A 185 -9.58 15.48 -0.09
N LYS A 186 -9.91 16.78 -0.10
CA LYS A 186 -9.90 17.57 -1.34
C LYS A 186 -8.51 17.70 -1.95
N ILE A 187 -7.47 17.92 -1.14
CA ILE A 187 -6.08 18.01 -1.60
C ILE A 187 -5.63 16.66 -2.20
N GLN A 188 -5.93 15.55 -1.53
CA GLN A 188 -5.61 14.20 -2.02
C GLN A 188 -6.35 13.87 -3.33
N ASN A 189 -7.63 14.25 -3.43
CA ASN A 189 -8.41 14.08 -4.65
C ASN A 189 -7.87 14.94 -5.79
N ASN A 190 -7.48 16.19 -5.53
CA ASN A 190 -6.87 17.04 -6.55
C ASN A 190 -5.58 16.43 -7.10
N TYR A 191 -4.70 15.92 -6.23
CA TYR A 191 -3.51 15.18 -6.66
C TYR A 191 -3.85 13.98 -7.55
N THR A 192 -4.74 13.12 -7.06
CA THR A 192 -5.16 11.89 -7.74
C THR A 192 -5.74 12.17 -9.11
N LEU A 193 -6.70 13.11 -9.19
CA LEU A 193 -7.33 13.50 -10.45
C LEU A 193 -6.35 14.19 -11.40
N ALA A 194 -5.44 15.02 -10.88
CA ALA A 194 -4.40 15.64 -11.71
C ALA A 194 -3.52 14.59 -12.39
N VAL A 195 -3.05 13.59 -11.64
CA VAL A 195 -2.25 12.48 -12.18
C VAL A 195 -3.06 11.69 -13.21
N ALA A 196 -4.27 11.27 -12.86
CA ALA A 196 -5.12 10.46 -13.73
C ALA A 196 -5.45 11.17 -15.05
N LEU A 197 -5.87 12.44 -15.00
CA LEU A 197 -6.22 13.23 -16.19
C LEU A 197 -5.01 13.49 -17.08
N ARG A 198 -3.85 13.82 -16.51
CA ARG A 198 -2.62 14.02 -17.30
C ARG A 198 -2.18 12.74 -17.99
N SER A 199 -2.29 11.61 -17.31
CA SER A 199 -1.97 10.29 -17.88
C SER A 199 -2.91 9.90 -19.03
N LEU A 200 -4.14 10.43 -19.05
CA LEU A 200 -5.09 10.33 -20.17
C LEU A 200 -4.86 11.39 -21.27
N GLY A 201 -3.83 12.23 -21.17
CA GLY A 201 -3.56 13.33 -22.10
C GLY A 201 -4.46 14.56 -21.93
N LYS A 202 -5.33 14.60 -20.91
CA LYS A 202 -6.23 15.73 -20.60
C LYS A 202 -5.51 16.82 -19.80
N ASN A 203 -4.41 17.34 -20.36
CA ASN A 203 -3.51 18.28 -19.66
C ASN A 203 -4.21 19.54 -19.14
N LYS A 204 -5.13 20.13 -19.92
CA LYS A 204 -5.87 21.33 -19.51
C LYS A 204 -6.78 21.11 -18.31
N GLU A 205 -7.34 19.91 -18.17
CA GLU A 205 -8.21 19.57 -17.04
C GLU A 205 -7.37 19.25 -15.81
N SER A 206 -6.26 18.51 -16.00
CA SER A 206 -5.26 18.25 -14.95
C SER A 206 -4.76 19.54 -14.32
N GLU A 207 -4.46 20.57 -15.13
CA GLU A 207 -3.91 21.84 -14.64
C GLU A 207 -4.83 22.55 -13.64
N LYS A 208 -6.17 22.40 -13.76
CA LYS A 208 -7.11 22.99 -12.79
C LYS A 208 -6.89 22.46 -11.38
N PHE A 209 -6.58 21.18 -11.26
CA PHE A 209 -6.31 20.53 -9.99
C PHE A 209 -4.91 20.88 -9.46
N ILE A 210 -3.92 21.02 -10.36
CA ILE A 210 -2.58 21.51 -10.02
C ILE A 210 -2.61 22.94 -9.50
N GLU A 211 -3.37 23.84 -10.12
CA GLU A 211 -3.55 25.20 -9.61
C GLU A 211 -4.16 25.21 -8.21
N SER A 212 -5.15 24.35 -7.93
CA SER A 212 -5.69 24.23 -6.58
C SER A 212 -4.65 23.77 -5.55
N LEU A 213 -3.71 22.90 -5.94
CA LEU A 213 -2.59 22.49 -5.07
C LEU A 213 -1.56 23.63 -4.89
N ARG A 214 -1.29 24.41 -5.94
CA ARG A 214 -0.41 25.60 -5.86
C ARG A 214 -0.98 26.66 -4.91
N GLU A 215 -2.30 26.83 -4.84
CA GLU A 215 -2.92 27.69 -3.84
C GLU A 215 -2.69 27.21 -2.40
N GLY A 216 -2.57 25.89 -2.20
CA GLY A 216 -2.17 25.29 -0.93
C GLY A 216 -0.76 25.71 -0.48
N LEU A 217 0.16 25.95 -1.42
CA LEU A 217 1.52 26.44 -1.12
C LEU A 217 1.55 27.86 -0.54
N LYS A 218 0.45 28.62 -0.65
CA LYS A 218 0.32 29.95 -0.04
C LYS A 218 -0.15 29.89 1.42
N LYS A 219 -0.46 28.69 1.94
CA LYS A 219 -0.92 28.49 3.32
C LYS A 219 0.25 28.30 4.28
N SER A 220 -0.01 28.52 5.57
CA SER A 220 0.96 28.36 6.66
C SER A 220 0.60 27.22 7.64
N ASN A 221 -0.23 26.28 7.21
CA ASN A 221 -0.76 25.17 8.01
C ASN A 221 -0.55 23.84 7.27
N HIS A 222 -1.19 22.77 7.78
CA HIS A 222 -1.13 21.41 7.22
C HIS A 222 -1.54 21.31 5.74
N GLU A 223 -2.38 22.22 5.24
CA GLU A 223 -2.76 22.25 3.81
C GLU A 223 -1.55 22.48 2.89
N PHE A 224 -0.55 23.24 3.34
CA PHE A 224 0.71 23.41 2.63
C PHE A 224 1.49 22.10 2.55
N ASP A 225 1.62 21.38 3.67
CA ASP A 225 2.48 20.20 3.75
C ASP A 225 1.94 19.12 2.80
N LEU A 226 0.62 18.91 2.84
CA LEU A 226 -0.08 17.98 1.93
C LEU A 226 0.02 18.43 0.46
N SER A 227 -0.13 19.73 0.19
CA SER A 227 -0.05 20.25 -1.18
C SER A 227 1.37 20.18 -1.75
N ALA A 228 2.38 20.49 -0.95
CA ALA A 228 3.78 20.42 -1.32
C ALA A 228 4.18 18.98 -1.64
N LEU A 229 3.85 18.03 -0.76
CA LEU A 229 4.11 16.61 -0.99
C LEU A 229 3.38 16.08 -2.24
N SER A 230 2.13 16.49 -2.43
CA SER A 230 1.33 16.13 -3.61
C SER A 230 1.95 16.63 -4.91
N LEU A 231 2.39 17.90 -4.94
CA LEU A 231 3.03 18.50 -6.10
C LEU A 231 4.40 17.87 -6.39
N VAL A 232 5.22 17.63 -5.36
CA VAL A 232 6.50 16.92 -5.52
C VAL A 232 6.26 15.53 -6.13
N SER A 233 5.27 14.80 -5.63
CA SER A 233 4.90 13.48 -6.16
C SER A 233 4.47 13.57 -7.63
N TYR A 234 3.57 14.51 -7.95
CA TYR A 234 3.07 14.72 -9.31
C TYR A 234 4.21 15.03 -10.30
N TYR A 235 5.03 16.03 -10.01
CA TYR A 235 6.12 16.42 -10.90
C TYR A 235 7.19 15.31 -11.01
N SER A 236 7.42 14.55 -9.94
CA SER A 236 8.34 13.41 -9.97
C SER A 236 7.85 12.27 -10.85
N ILE A 237 6.54 11.96 -10.83
CA ILE A 237 5.92 10.95 -11.70
C ILE A 237 6.13 11.31 -13.18
N PHE A 238 5.93 12.58 -13.53
CA PHE A 238 6.10 13.07 -14.90
C PHE A 238 7.54 13.52 -15.23
N LYS A 239 8.50 13.28 -14.32
CA LYS A 239 9.93 13.58 -14.47
C LYS A 239 10.23 15.07 -14.78
N GLU A 240 9.44 15.97 -14.22
CA GLU A 240 9.63 17.43 -14.32
C GLU A 240 10.60 17.90 -13.22
N ILE A 241 11.87 17.49 -13.35
CA ILE A 241 12.93 17.67 -12.34
C ILE A 241 13.10 19.13 -11.91
N ASP A 242 13.03 20.08 -12.86
CA ASP A 242 13.16 21.51 -12.54
C ASP A 242 12.05 22.01 -11.61
N GLU A 243 10.82 21.49 -11.74
CA GLU A 243 9.70 21.84 -10.86
C GLU A 243 9.82 21.18 -9.49
N VAL A 244 10.33 19.93 -9.45
CA VAL A 244 10.65 19.25 -8.19
C VAL A 244 11.71 20.03 -7.40
N ASP A 245 12.77 20.48 -8.07
CA ASP A 245 13.84 21.26 -7.45
C ASP A 245 13.32 22.57 -6.87
N LYS A 246 12.53 23.34 -7.63
CA LYS A 246 11.91 24.58 -7.16
C LYS A 246 11.04 24.36 -5.92
N LEU A 247 10.30 23.26 -5.86
CA LEU A 247 9.44 22.94 -4.72
C LEU A 247 10.25 22.56 -3.48
N ILE A 248 11.29 21.72 -3.62
CA ILE A 248 12.17 21.35 -2.51
C ILE A 248 12.85 22.61 -1.94
N ASP A 249 13.31 23.51 -2.81
CA ASP A 249 13.89 24.80 -2.39
C ASP A 249 12.85 25.71 -1.72
N THR A 250 11.60 25.70 -2.20
CA THR A 250 10.50 26.48 -1.58
C THR A 250 10.19 25.98 -0.17
N ILE A 251 10.15 24.66 0.03
CA ILE A 251 9.97 24.06 1.37
C ILE A 251 11.08 24.53 2.33
N GLU A 252 12.31 24.69 1.83
CA GLU A 252 13.44 25.18 2.64
C GLU A 252 13.33 26.69 2.99
N ILE A 253 12.73 27.50 2.11
CA ILE A 253 12.60 28.96 2.29
C ILE A 253 11.43 29.32 3.22
N VAL A 254 10.38 28.52 3.26
CA VAL A 254 9.20 28.75 4.11
C VAL A 254 9.60 28.48 5.57
N LYS A 255 10.32 29.44 6.16
CA LYS A 255 10.70 29.47 7.58
C LYS A 255 9.44 29.67 8.40
N ARG A 256 8.74 28.58 8.67
CA ARG A 256 7.81 28.53 9.80
C ARG A 256 8.71 28.58 11.04
N GLY A 257 8.27 29.21 12.12
CA GLY A 257 9.07 29.23 13.36
C GLY A 257 9.41 27.82 13.90
N ASP A 258 8.84 26.78 13.30
CA ASP A 258 9.05 25.36 13.55
C ASP A 258 10.09 24.76 12.58
N LYS A 259 11.36 24.86 12.95
CA LYS A 259 12.47 24.26 12.19
C LYS A 259 12.41 22.73 12.09
N GLN A 260 11.63 22.06 12.94
CA GLN A 260 11.52 20.59 12.95
C GLN A 260 10.53 20.11 11.88
N GLY A 261 9.37 20.76 11.76
CA GLY A 261 8.41 20.46 10.69
C GLY A 261 8.99 20.63 9.28
N ASP A 262 9.81 21.66 9.07
CA ASP A 262 10.42 21.96 7.77
C ASP A 262 11.44 20.88 7.34
N LEU A 263 12.19 20.30 8.27
CA LEU A 263 13.16 19.22 8.00
C LEU A 263 12.47 17.91 7.61
N MET A 264 11.41 17.54 8.32
CA MET A 264 10.61 16.34 8.02
C MET A 264 9.97 16.44 6.63
N LEU A 265 9.33 17.56 6.31
CA LEU A 265 8.71 17.75 5.00
C LEU A 265 9.74 17.70 3.85
N ARG A 266 10.93 18.30 4.04
CA ARG A 266 12.04 18.21 3.08
C ARG A 266 12.49 16.78 2.88
N ALA A 267 12.69 16.02 3.97
CA ALA A 267 13.15 14.64 3.91
C ALA A 267 12.14 13.72 3.21
N ILE A 268 10.85 13.85 3.56
CA ILE A 268 9.75 13.09 2.96
C ILE A 268 9.64 13.41 1.47
N SER A 269 9.66 14.70 1.11
CA SER A 269 9.57 15.15 -0.28
C SER A 269 10.74 14.64 -1.13
N ALA A 270 11.96 14.74 -0.62
CA ALA A 270 13.15 14.24 -1.30
C ALA A 270 13.14 12.70 -1.42
N SER A 271 12.69 11.99 -0.39
CA SER A 271 12.51 10.53 -0.44
C SER A 271 11.52 10.11 -1.53
N THR A 272 10.39 10.82 -1.61
CA THR A 272 9.37 10.60 -2.64
C THR A 272 9.90 10.89 -4.04
N ALA A 273 10.61 12.01 -4.21
CA ALA A 273 11.26 12.35 -5.48
C ALA A 273 12.29 11.28 -5.90
N TYR A 274 13.10 10.77 -4.97
CA TYR A 274 14.02 9.66 -5.22
C TYR A 274 13.26 8.38 -5.64
N ALA A 275 12.15 8.05 -4.98
CA ALA A 275 11.38 6.84 -5.28
C ALA A 275 10.93 6.80 -6.76
N TYR A 276 10.44 7.92 -7.29
CA TYR A 276 9.94 8.02 -8.66
C TYR A 276 11.03 8.27 -9.71
N THR A 277 12.06 9.05 -9.38
CA THR A 277 13.06 9.49 -10.37
C THR A 277 14.36 8.69 -10.32
N LYS A 278 14.65 8.03 -9.19
CA LYS A 278 15.94 7.39 -8.87
C LYS A 278 17.14 8.34 -8.99
N ASN A 279 16.92 9.65 -8.86
CA ASN A 279 17.97 10.64 -8.93
C ASN A 279 18.73 10.73 -7.60
N GLN A 280 20.04 10.48 -7.63
CA GLN A 280 20.91 10.48 -6.46
C GLN A 280 20.88 11.79 -5.66
N ARG A 281 20.67 12.93 -6.31
CA ARG A 281 20.56 14.23 -5.61
C ARG A 281 19.47 14.22 -4.54
N TYR A 282 18.31 13.64 -4.84
CA TYR A 282 17.21 13.58 -3.88
C TYR A 282 17.48 12.58 -2.76
N LEU A 283 18.23 11.52 -3.04
CA LEU A 283 18.73 10.62 -2.00
C LEU A 283 19.66 11.37 -1.02
N ASP A 284 20.57 12.18 -1.56
CA ASP A 284 21.53 12.95 -0.76
C ASP A 284 20.82 14.01 0.10
N ILE A 285 19.80 14.69 -0.44
CA ILE A 285 18.98 15.66 0.31
C ILE A 285 18.20 14.97 1.45
N ALA A 286 17.60 13.80 1.17
CA ALA A 286 16.87 13.03 2.18
C ALA A 286 17.80 12.56 3.32
N LEU A 287 18.99 12.05 2.96
CA LEU A 287 20.03 11.66 3.92
C LEU A 287 20.54 12.83 4.75
N GLU A 288 20.81 13.97 4.12
CA GLU A 288 21.23 15.17 4.82
C GLU A 288 20.19 15.59 5.87
N ALA A 289 18.91 15.60 5.52
CA ALA A 289 17.83 15.93 6.44
C ALA A 289 17.71 14.89 7.58
N PHE A 290 17.82 13.59 7.28
CA PHE A 290 17.83 12.52 8.27
C PHE A 290 19.01 12.62 9.26
N HIS A 291 20.21 12.96 8.79
CA HIS A 291 21.37 13.10 9.68
C HIS A 291 21.27 14.36 10.56
N LYS A 292 20.56 15.40 10.11
CA LYS A 292 20.31 16.63 10.89
C LYS A 292 19.22 16.48 11.94
N SER A 293 18.24 15.60 11.73
CA SER A 293 17.13 15.37 12.66
C SER A 293 17.57 14.56 13.90
N LYS A 294 16.74 14.56 14.95
CA LYS A 294 17.00 13.87 16.23
C LYS A 294 15.70 13.34 16.85
N GLY A 295 15.80 12.35 17.74
CA GLY A 295 14.67 11.83 18.51
C GLY A 295 13.57 11.22 17.64
N THR A 296 12.32 11.54 17.97
CA THR A 296 11.13 11.02 17.27
C THR A 296 11.13 11.38 15.79
N GLU A 297 11.46 12.64 15.45
CA GLU A 297 11.50 13.12 14.07
C GLU A 297 12.47 12.29 13.20
N LYS A 298 13.66 11.99 13.75
CA LYS A 298 14.64 11.14 13.07
C LYS A 298 14.11 9.73 12.83
N THR A 299 13.43 9.17 13.82
CA THR A 299 12.80 7.85 13.72
C THR A 299 11.75 7.84 12.61
N GLU A 300 10.88 8.85 12.54
CA GLU A 300 9.82 8.95 11.54
C GLU A 300 10.35 9.17 10.12
N ILE A 301 11.30 10.10 9.95
CA ILE A 301 11.99 10.32 8.66
C ILE A 301 12.69 9.03 8.23
N GLY A 302 13.40 8.38 9.14
CA GLY A 302 14.13 7.14 8.86
C GLY A 302 13.20 6.02 8.39
N ILE A 303 12.08 5.79 9.09
CA ILE A 303 11.07 4.80 8.69
C ILE A 303 10.48 5.13 7.33
N TRP A 304 10.11 6.40 7.08
CA TRP A 304 9.60 6.83 5.78
C TRP A 304 10.61 6.49 4.69
N PHE A 305 11.86 6.88 4.89
CA PHE A 305 12.93 6.71 3.93
C PHE A 305 13.23 5.23 3.64
N MET A 306 13.24 4.37 4.66
CA MET A 306 13.42 2.92 4.52
C MET A 306 12.40 2.27 3.56
N ASN A 307 11.18 2.81 3.42
CA ASN A 307 10.17 2.28 2.49
C ASN A 307 10.56 2.44 1.01
N PHE A 308 11.48 3.35 0.68
CA PHE A 308 11.85 3.67 -0.71
C PHE A 308 13.30 3.28 -1.07
N LEU A 309 14.07 2.79 -0.09
CA LEU A 309 15.45 2.39 -0.28
C LEU A 309 15.57 1.04 -0.98
N ASP A 310 16.27 1.05 -2.10
CA ASP A 310 16.72 -0.13 -2.86
C ASP A 310 18.20 -0.45 -2.61
N ARG A 311 18.82 0.23 -1.65
CA ARG A 311 20.25 0.16 -1.32
C ARG A 311 20.47 -0.38 0.10
N PRO A 312 20.87 -1.65 0.25
CA PRO A 312 21.03 -2.27 1.57
C PRO A 312 22.05 -1.56 2.46
N ASP A 313 23.13 -1.05 1.88
CA ASP A 313 24.16 -0.27 2.58
C ASP A 313 23.56 0.95 3.30
N ILE A 314 22.75 1.75 2.60
CA ILE A 314 22.07 2.90 3.22
C ILE A 314 21.03 2.42 4.23
N LEU A 315 20.24 1.40 3.89
CA LEU A 315 19.19 0.89 4.77
C LEU A 315 19.72 0.59 6.17
N PHE A 316 20.86 -0.11 6.26
CA PHE A 316 21.48 -0.44 7.55
C PHE A 316 22.10 0.77 8.25
N VAL A 317 22.66 1.74 7.53
CA VAL A 317 23.14 3.00 8.13
C VAL A 317 21.98 3.76 8.78
N VAL A 318 20.86 3.91 8.06
CA VAL A 318 19.66 4.59 8.55
C VAL A 318 19.09 3.84 9.77
N LEU A 319 18.95 2.53 9.66
CA LEU A 319 18.44 1.70 10.75
C LEU A 319 19.32 1.77 12.00
N ASP A 320 20.64 1.66 11.86
CA ASP A 320 21.58 1.74 12.98
C ASP A 320 21.51 3.10 13.71
N GLU A 321 21.20 4.16 12.98
CA GLU A 321 20.95 5.48 13.56
C GLU A 321 19.59 5.56 14.26
N ILE A 322 18.51 5.01 13.67
CA ILE A 322 17.19 4.93 14.32
C ILE A 322 17.26 4.14 15.61
N LEU A 323 17.94 2.99 15.63
CA LEU A 323 18.05 2.12 16.81
C LEU A 323 18.79 2.78 17.99
N LYS A 324 19.56 3.85 17.73
CA LYS A 324 20.22 4.66 18.77
C LYS A 324 19.29 5.72 19.36
N GLU A 325 18.17 6.04 18.70
CA GLU A 325 17.20 7.02 19.17
C GLU A 325 16.23 6.38 20.16
N GLY A 326 16.10 6.90 21.38
CA GLY A 326 15.24 6.28 22.42
C GLY A 326 13.76 6.10 22.04
N ALA A 327 13.28 6.86 21.04
CA ALA A 327 11.90 6.76 20.53
C ALA A 327 11.63 5.46 19.75
N PHE A 328 12.66 4.77 19.25
CA PHE A 328 12.49 3.65 18.31
C PHE A 328 11.59 2.52 18.83
N LEU A 329 11.56 2.30 20.15
CA LEU A 329 10.75 1.25 20.79
C LEU A 329 9.25 1.40 20.48
N PHE A 330 8.78 2.63 20.28
CA PHE A 330 7.39 2.94 19.93
C PHE A 330 7.06 2.72 18.44
N TYR A 331 8.06 2.41 17.61
CA TYR A 331 7.93 2.30 16.16
C TYR A 331 8.42 0.93 15.64
N THR A 332 8.61 -0.06 16.51
CA THR A 332 9.15 -1.37 16.12
C THR A 332 8.26 -2.12 15.12
N ASP A 333 6.95 -1.88 15.14
CA ASP A 333 5.97 -2.36 14.17
C ASP A 333 6.22 -1.73 12.79
N LYS A 334 6.28 -0.40 12.71
CA LYS A 334 6.51 0.33 11.45
C LYS A 334 7.88 0.03 10.85
N ILE A 335 8.90 -0.15 11.69
CA ILE A 335 10.23 -0.59 11.26
C ILE A 335 10.15 -2.01 10.66
N ALA A 336 9.46 -2.95 11.30
CA ALA A 336 9.28 -4.30 10.77
C ALA A 336 8.53 -4.30 9.44
N MET A 337 7.49 -3.47 9.29
CA MET A 337 6.78 -3.27 8.03
C MET A 337 7.71 -2.76 6.91
N ALA A 338 8.50 -1.71 7.19
CA ALA A 338 9.45 -1.14 6.25
C ALA A 338 10.55 -2.15 5.85
N LEU A 339 11.04 -2.95 6.81
CA LEU A 339 11.98 -4.04 6.54
C LEU A 339 11.37 -5.13 5.64
N GLY A 340 10.08 -5.41 5.78
CA GLY A 340 9.34 -6.35 4.90
C GLY A 340 9.38 -5.89 3.44
N LYS A 341 9.03 -4.63 3.19
CA LYS A 341 9.09 -4.00 1.86
C LYS A 341 10.52 -3.97 1.31
N ALA A 342 11.48 -3.56 2.14
CA ALA A 342 12.88 -3.53 1.76
C ALA A 342 13.36 -4.94 1.38
N TYR A 343 13.07 -5.96 2.19
CA TYR A 343 13.45 -7.34 1.89
C TYR A 343 12.82 -7.83 0.58
N ALA A 344 11.56 -7.49 0.29
CA ALA A 344 10.92 -7.83 -0.97
C ALA A 344 11.67 -7.27 -2.19
N SER A 345 12.33 -6.11 -2.03
CA SER A 345 13.09 -5.42 -3.06
C SER A 345 14.54 -5.89 -3.18
N VAL A 346 15.27 -5.97 -2.08
CA VAL A 346 16.72 -6.22 -2.09
C VAL A 346 17.12 -7.66 -1.76
N LYS A 347 16.22 -8.44 -1.16
CA LYS A 347 16.42 -9.83 -0.72
C LYS A 347 17.68 -10.05 0.16
N ASP A 348 18.11 -9.03 0.92
CA ASP A 348 19.31 -9.07 1.76
C ASP A 348 19.09 -9.90 3.04
N ARG A 349 19.92 -10.92 3.28
CA ARG A 349 19.81 -11.84 4.42
C ARG A 349 20.02 -11.18 5.77
N ARG A 350 20.73 -10.04 5.84
CA ARG A 350 20.93 -9.30 7.10
C ARG A 350 19.59 -8.82 7.68
N ILE A 351 18.58 -8.57 6.83
CA ILE A 351 17.23 -8.19 7.28
C ILE A 351 16.57 -9.36 8.02
N LEU A 352 16.68 -10.59 7.51
CA LEU A 352 16.14 -11.76 8.19
C LEU A 352 16.83 -12.03 9.53
N GLN A 353 18.15 -11.83 9.58
CA GLN A 353 18.93 -11.96 10.82
C GLN A 353 18.49 -10.95 11.88
N LEU A 354 18.15 -9.73 11.47
CA LEU A 354 17.62 -8.70 12.36
C LEU A 354 16.22 -9.05 12.87
N MET A 355 15.34 -9.54 11.99
CA MET A 355 13.97 -9.93 12.34
C MET A 355 13.89 -11.12 13.30
N ASP A 356 14.91 -11.99 13.30
CA ASP A 356 15.06 -13.09 14.26
C ASP A 356 15.48 -12.63 15.66
N GLY A 357 15.83 -11.35 15.82
CA GLY A 357 16.17 -10.76 17.10
C GLY A 357 14.95 -10.57 18.02
N ALA A 358 15.20 -10.61 19.34
CA ALA A 358 14.17 -10.41 20.37
C ALA A 358 13.38 -9.10 20.21
N LEU A 359 13.99 -8.09 19.57
CA LEU A 359 13.40 -6.78 19.37
C LEU A 359 12.17 -6.80 18.44
N PHE A 360 12.18 -7.61 17.38
CA PHE A 360 11.14 -7.60 16.34
C PHE A 360 10.22 -8.81 16.39
N TYR A 361 10.44 -9.71 17.34
CA TYR A 361 9.70 -10.96 17.46
C TYR A 361 8.16 -10.80 17.45
N ARG A 362 7.63 -9.72 18.04
CA ARG A 362 6.19 -9.45 18.07
C ARG A 362 5.62 -8.95 16.73
N ASN A 363 6.48 -8.48 15.83
CA ASN A 363 6.12 -7.82 14.58
C ASN A 363 6.55 -8.65 13.36
N VAL A 364 6.84 -9.94 13.56
CA VAL A 364 7.19 -10.88 12.47
C VAL A 364 6.05 -11.02 11.47
N LEU A 365 4.79 -11.00 11.94
CA LEU A 365 3.64 -11.02 11.05
C LEU A 365 3.60 -9.77 10.16
N ASP A 366 3.77 -8.57 10.73
CA ASP A 366 3.78 -7.30 9.99
C ASP A 366 4.87 -7.27 8.92
N PHE A 367 6.06 -7.80 9.24
CA PHE A 367 7.15 -7.99 8.29
C PHE A 367 6.74 -8.89 7.12
N ILE A 368 6.15 -10.07 7.40
CA ILE A 368 5.75 -11.03 6.37
C ILE A 368 4.59 -10.48 5.51
N LEU A 369 3.63 -9.78 6.12
CA LEU A 369 2.52 -9.13 5.43
C LEU A 369 3.04 -8.11 4.42
N ASN A 370 3.94 -7.23 4.85
CA ASN A 370 4.49 -6.17 3.98
C ASN A 370 5.44 -6.72 2.90
N LEU A 371 6.22 -7.76 3.23
CA LEU A 371 7.00 -8.52 2.24
C LEU A 371 6.11 -9.09 1.13
N THR A 372 5.01 -9.73 1.53
CA THR A 372 4.07 -10.35 0.60
C THR A 372 3.35 -9.30 -0.23
N GLY A 373 2.90 -8.22 0.41
CA GLY A 373 2.21 -7.13 -0.25
C GLY A 373 3.05 -6.46 -1.33
N GLU A 374 4.29 -6.10 -1.00
CA GLU A 374 5.23 -5.50 -1.95
C GLU A 374 5.52 -6.43 -3.14
N SER A 375 5.65 -7.74 -2.91
CA SER A 375 5.88 -8.71 -3.99
C SER A 375 4.66 -8.87 -4.91
N LEU A 376 3.45 -8.94 -4.36
CA LEU A 376 2.21 -8.97 -5.14
C LEU A 376 2.02 -7.69 -5.95
N SER A 377 2.31 -6.55 -5.33
CA SER A 377 2.24 -5.25 -5.99
C SER A 377 3.12 -5.18 -7.22
N LYS A 378 4.36 -5.69 -7.12
CA LYS A 378 5.26 -5.78 -8.27
C LYS A 378 4.76 -6.74 -9.34
N ARG A 379 4.21 -7.89 -8.96
CA ARG A 379 3.71 -8.91 -9.90
C ARG A 379 2.54 -8.38 -10.73
N PHE A 380 1.56 -7.76 -10.06
CA PHE A 380 0.33 -7.32 -10.72
C PHE A 380 0.40 -5.87 -11.20
N LYS A 381 1.46 -5.12 -10.86
CA LYS A 381 1.59 -3.68 -11.11
C LYS A 381 0.46 -2.86 -10.46
N MET A 382 -0.01 -3.32 -9.31
CA MET A 382 -1.11 -2.71 -8.53
C MET A 382 -0.62 -2.39 -7.12
N ASN A 383 -1.15 -1.36 -6.46
CA ASN A 383 -0.80 -1.06 -5.08
C ASN A 383 -1.73 -1.83 -4.12
N PHE A 384 -1.32 -3.01 -3.67
CA PHE A 384 -2.07 -3.75 -2.66
C PHE A 384 -1.66 -3.27 -1.27
N TYR A 385 -2.56 -2.54 -0.63
CA TYR A 385 -2.46 -2.28 0.81
C TYR A 385 -3.15 -3.43 1.55
N PHE A 386 -2.36 -4.38 2.06
CA PHE A 386 -2.85 -5.39 3.00
C PHE A 386 -2.99 -4.71 4.37
N PHE A 387 -4.23 -4.42 4.77
CA PHE A 387 -4.58 -3.87 6.08
C PHE A 387 -4.85 -4.99 7.08
#